data_AF-A0A4P8GRW4-F1
#
_entry.id   AF-A0A4P8GRW4-F1
#
_cell.length_a   1.000
_cell.length_b   1.000
_cell.length_c   1.000
_cell.angle_alpha   90.00
_cell.angle_beta   90.00
_cell.angle_gamma   90.00
#
_symmetry.space_group_name_H-M   'P 1'
#
loop_
_entity.id
_entity.type
_entity.pdbx_description
1 polymer ?
#
loop_
_entity_poly.entity_id
_entity_poly.type
_entity_poly.pdbx_seq_one_letter_code
_entity_poly.pdbx_strand_id
1 'polypeptide(L)' 'MAFIRRVRTASGATEVQIAEYVRGRQRIVEHVGSAHTEAGMLTENLAEMTIEGREDRAV' A
#
# COMPACT_ATOMS: atom_id res chain seq x y z
N MET A 1 11.28 6.32 -1.20
CA MET A 1 10.96 4.97 -0.70
C MET A 1 9.47 4.88 -0.52
N ALA A 2 8.85 3.95 -1.24
CA ALA A 2 7.43 3.66 -1.12
C ALA A 2 7.21 2.62 -0.01
N PHE A 3 6.05 2.65 0.65
CA PHE A 3 5.70 1.75 1.74
C PHE A 3 4.19 1.51 1.76
N ILE A 4 3.77 0.40 2.37
CA ILE A 4 2.35 0.07 2.56
C ILE A 4 1.79 0.82 3.76
N ARG A 5 0.67 1.52 3.56
CA ARG A 5 -0.10 2.21 4.60
C ARG A 5 -1.46 1.52 4.75
N ARG A 6 -1.77 1.09 5.98
CA ARG A 6 -3.05 0.47 6.36
C ARG A 6 -3.89 1.44 7.16
N VAL A 7 -5.17 1.62 6.80
CA VAL A 7 -6.08 2.56 7.44
C VAL A 7 -7.38 1.85 7.83
N ARG A 8 -7.76 1.92 9.10
CA ARG A 8 -9.07 1.42 9.55
C ARG A 8 -10.16 2.41 9.17
N THR A 9 -11.12 1.98 8.37
CA THR A 9 -12.23 2.83 7.92
C THR A 9 -13.40 2.75 8.90
N ALA A 10 -14.30 3.75 8.86
CA ALA A 10 -15.47 3.81 9.72
C ALA A 10 -16.46 2.65 9.49
N SER A 11 -16.45 2.04 8.30
CA SER A 11 -17.27 0.87 7.95
C SER A 11 -16.68 -0.46 8.45
N GLY A 12 -15.52 -0.44 9.11
CA GLY A 12 -14.85 -1.63 9.63
C GLY A 12 -13.88 -2.31 8.66
N ALA A 13 -13.66 -1.74 7.45
CA ALA A 13 -12.62 -2.21 6.54
C ALA A 13 -11.22 -1.83 7.00
N THR A 14 -10.23 -2.53 6.43
CA THR A 14 -8.85 -2.01 6.36
C THR A 14 -8.56 -1.59 4.93
N GLU A 15 -8.38 -0.30 4.70
CA GLU A 15 -7.92 0.24 3.42
C GLU A 15 -6.40 0.10 3.30
N VAL A 16 -5.93 -0.37 2.15
CA VAL A 16 -4.52 -0.61 1.83
C VAL A 16 -4.10 0.36 0.75
N GLN A 17 -3.03 1.11 1.04
CA GLN A 17 -2.50 2.15 0.17
C GLN A 17 -1.00 1.98 -0.01
N ILE A 18 -0.48 2.41 -1.15
CA ILE A 18 0.95 2.64 -1.33
C ILE A 18 1.19 4.13 -1.07
N ALA A 19 2.08 4.45 -0.15
CA ALA A 19 2.50 5.80 0.15
C ALA A 19 4.01 5.95 -0.03
N GLU A 20 4.48 7.18 -0.21
CA GLU A 20 5.90 7.50 -0.29
C GLU A 20 6.23 8.71 0.56
N TYR A 21 7.50 8.82 0.97
CA TYR A 21 8.03 10.06 1.53
C TYR A 21 8.64 10.92 0.42
N VAL A 22 8.05 12.09 0.19
CA VAL A 22 8.56 13.11 -0.72
C VAL A 22 8.76 14.40 0.05
N ARG A 23 10.00 14.91 0.08
CA ARG A 23 10.36 16.18 0.75
C ARG A 23 9.86 16.26 2.19
N GLY A 24 10.00 15.17 2.95
CA GLY A 24 9.59 15.08 4.35
C GLY A 24 8.07 14.98 4.58
N ARG A 25 7.27 14.80 3.52
CA ARG A 25 5.82 14.61 3.62
C ARG A 25 5.42 13.25 3.07
N GLN A 26 4.42 12.63 3.71
CA GLN A 26 3.78 11.43 3.18
C GLN A 26 2.83 11.80 2.03
N ARG A 27 2.96 11.10 0.91
CA ARG A 27 2.06 11.22 -0.25
C ARG A 27 1.50 9.84 -0.58
N ILE A 28 0.19 9.76 -0.82
CA ILE A 28 -0.44 8.53 -1.32
C ILE A 28 -0.17 8.44 -2.82
N VAL A 29 0.39 7.32 -3.25
CA VAL A 29 0.74 7.04 -4.65
C VAL A 29 -0.38 6.27 -5.33
N GLU A 30 -0.93 5.26 -4.65
CA GLU A 30 -1.90 4.34 -5.22
C GLU A 30 -2.84 3.80 -4.14
N HIS A 31 -4.12 3.66 -4.48
CA HIS A 31 -5.10 2.96 -3.65
C HIS A 31 -5.17 1.52 -4.11
N VAL A 32 -4.78 0.58 -3.26
CA VAL A 32 -4.64 -0.83 -3.62
C VAL A 32 -5.96 -1.58 -3.44
N GLY A 33 -6.73 -1.22 -2.40
CA GLY A 33 -8.06 -1.77 -2.15
C GLY A 33 -8.49 -1.67 -0.70
N SER A 34 -9.67 -2.20 -0.38
CA SER A 34 -10.14 -2.34 1.00
C SER A 34 -10.36 -3.81 1.35
N ALA A 35 -9.67 -4.27 2.39
CA ALA A 35 -9.91 -5.56 3.02
C ALA A 35 -11.21 -5.50 3.81
N HIS A 36 -12.32 -5.77 3.13
CA HIS A 36 -13.59 -6.17 3.74
C HIS A 36 -13.74 -7.70 3.84
N THR A 37 -12.85 -8.45 3.18
CA THR A 37 -12.84 -9.92 3.01
C THR A 37 -11.40 -10.40 2.71
N GLU A 38 -11.14 -11.72 2.72
CA GLU A 38 -9.82 -12.33 2.46
C GLU A 38 -9.11 -11.82 1.18
N ALA A 39 -9.86 -11.29 0.21
CA ALA A 39 -9.33 -10.66 -0.99
C ALA A 39 -8.40 -9.46 -0.70
N GLY A 40 -8.64 -8.70 0.39
CA GLY A 40 -7.76 -7.60 0.76
C GLY A 40 -6.39 -8.05 1.27
N MET A 41 -6.31 -9.21 1.94
CA MET A 41 -5.04 -9.79 2.39
C MET A 41 -4.17 -10.26 1.21
N LEU A 42 -4.78 -10.83 0.17
CA LEU A 42 -4.05 -11.20 -1.06
C LEU A 42 -3.50 -9.96 -1.79
N THR A 43 -4.24 -8.85 -1.70
CA THR A 43 -3.85 -7.58 -2.31
C THR A 43 -2.69 -6.92 -1.56
N GLU A 44 -2.62 -7.06 -0.21
CA GLU A 44 -1.47 -6.61 0.59
C GLU A 44 -0.17 -7.29 0.15
N ASN A 45 -0.15 -8.62 0.09
CA ASN A 45 1.05 -9.38 -0.30
C ASN A 45 1.54 -9.02 -1.72
N LEU A 46 0.60 -8.77 -2.65
CA LEU A 46 0.94 -8.39 -4.01
C LEU A 46 1.52 -6.96 -4.09
N ALA A 47 1.02 -6.05 -3.24
CA ALA A 47 1.55 -4.69 -3.14
C ALA A 47 2.95 -4.68 -2.52
N GLU A 48 3.22 -5.51 -1.52
CA GLU A 48 4.57 -5.71 -0.97
C GLU A 48 5.55 -6.19 -2.05
N MET A 49 5.20 -7.23 -2.80
CA MET A 49 6.02 -7.73 -3.92
C MET A 49 6.24 -6.67 -5.01
N THR A 50 5.24 -5.82 -5.27
CA THR A 50 5.35 -4.73 -6.26
C THR A 50 6.31 -3.64 -5.80
N ILE A 51 6.34 -3.32 -4.50
CA ILE A 51 7.28 -2.34 -3.94
C ILE A 51 8.70 -2.90 -4.04
N GLU A 52 8.93 -4.15 -3.65
CA GLU A 52 10.25 -4.80 -3.74
C GLU A 52 10.77 -4.82 -5.18
N GLY A 53 9.92 -5.22 -6.15
CA GLY A 53 10.31 -5.23 -7.57
C GLY A 53 10.53 -3.84 -8.19
N ARG A 54 10.00 -2.76 -7.58
CA ARG A 54 10.27 -1.37 -8.00
C ARG A 54 11.61 -0.85 -7.46
N GLU A 55 12.08 -1.36 -6.32
CA GLU A 55 13.39 -1.01 -5.77
C GLU A 55 14.54 -1.64 -6.58
N ASP A 56 14.36 -2.86 -7.07
CA ASP A 56 15.36 -3.59 -7.87
C ASP A 56 15.62 -3.03 -9.28
N ARG A 57 14.68 -2.24 -9.85
CA ARG A 57 14.84 -1.62 -11.17
C ARG A 57 15.49 -0.24 -11.16
N ALA A 58 15.87 0.26 -9.99
CA ALA A 58 16.47 1.58 -9.83
C ALA A 58 18.02 1.59 -9.89
N VAL A 59 18.64 0.48 -10.31
CA VAL A 59 20.11 0.32 -10.46
C VAL A 59 20.55 0.16 -11.91
#